data_AF-Q6VP48-F1
#
_entry.id   AF-Q6VP48-F1
#
_cell.length_a   1.000
_cell.length_b   1.000
_cell.length_c   1.000
_cell.angle_alpha   90.00
_cell.angle_beta   90.00
_cell.angle_gamma   90.00
#
_symmetry.space_group_name_H-M   'P 1'
#
loop_
_entity.id
_entity.type
_entity.pdbx_description
1 polymer ?
#
loop_
_entity_poly.entity_id
_entity_poly.type
_entity_poly.pdbx_seq_one_letter_code
_entity_poly.pdbx_strand_id
1 'polypeptide(L)'
;IGQMSCNPSIGGIGKGHLVKEIDAMGGVMASAIDQSGIQFRILNSGKGAAVKSTRAQADKSLYRQFIRRTLEMQDFLSILQGSVEDLIIKNNKIIGVVIPQIGIKIYSKSVILTAGTFLNGRIYIGMNNFTGGRAGDLESSVLLSNKLCTLSLHMSRLKTGTSPRIHSRSINFSDMSIQYSDDPIPIFSFIGSAKQHPKQIPCYITHTNSKTHDIIRSNLHKSPMYSGLIAGVAPRYCPSIEDKVTRFSDRSAHQIFLEPEGLHTSEIYLNGISTSLPFDVQLEIVQSIRGLEHAQILRPGYAIEYDFFNP
;
A
#
# COMPACT_ATOMS: atom_id res chain seq x y z
N ILE A 1 3.23 4.02 13.17
CA ILE A 1 4.47 3.21 13.03
C ILE A 1 4.12 1.83 12.47
N GLY A 2 4.86 1.31 11.47
CA GLY A 2 4.72 -0.06 10.97
C GLY A 2 3.46 -0.41 10.18
N GLN A 3 2.65 0.56 9.77
CA GLN A 3 1.37 0.31 9.12
C GLN A 3 1.52 0.04 7.61
N MET A 4 0.93 -1.05 7.12
CA MET A 4 0.83 -1.36 5.69
C MET A 4 -0.48 -0.79 5.13
N SER A 5 -0.40 0.34 4.43
CA SER A 5 -1.58 1.09 3.97
C SER A 5 -2.25 0.52 2.70
N CYS A 6 -1.52 -0.25 1.89
CA CYS A 6 -2.00 -0.76 0.61
C CYS A 6 -2.13 -2.30 0.68
N ASN A 7 -1.35 -3.01 -0.13
CA ASN A 7 -1.33 -4.46 -0.23
C ASN A 7 -0.74 -5.11 1.05
N PRO A 8 -1.33 -6.20 1.59
CA PRO A 8 -0.78 -7.00 2.70
C PRO A 8 0.42 -7.87 2.29
N SER A 9 1.40 -7.35 1.52
CA SER A 9 2.58 -8.15 1.11
C SER A 9 3.89 -7.38 1.10
N ILE A 10 4.99 -8.13 1.24
CA ILE A 10 6.37 -7.67 1.15
C ILE A 10 7.10 -8.49 0.07
N GLY A 11 8.00 -7.83 -0.66
CA GLY A 11 8.77 -8.44 -1.75
C GLY A 11 7.99 -8.50 -3.08
N GLY A 12 8.26 -9.53 -3.87
CA GLY A 12 7.88 -9.60 -5.28
C GLY A 12 9.01 -9.20 -6.22
N ILE A 13 8.78 -9.24 -7.53
CA ILE A 13 9.83 -8.95 -8.53
C ILE A 13 10.49 -7.59 -8.26
N GLY A 14 11.82 -7.56 -8.20
CA GLY A 14 12.63 -6.41 -7.81
C GLY A 14 12.58 -6.11 -6.30
N LYS A 15 11.38 -5.96 -5.74
CA LYS A 15 11.16 -5.65 -4.32
C LYS A 15 11.78 -6.69 -3.36
N GLY A 16 11.73 -7.98 -3.71
CA GLY A 16 12.28 -9.04 -2.87
C GLY A 16 13.80 -8.96 -2.74
N HIS A 17 14.49 -8.49 -3.78
CA HIS A 17 15.94 -8.24 -3.73
C HIS A 17 16.25 -7.08 -2.78
N LEU A 18 15.52 -5.96 -2.92
CA LEU A 18 15.69 -4.79 -2.03
C LEU A 18 15.45 -5.14 -0.56
N VAL A 19 14.46 -6.00 -0.26
CA VAL A 19 14.21 -6.45 1.12
C VAL A 19 15.42 -7.22 1.67
N LYS A 20 16.05 -8.09 0.86
CA LYS A 20 17.26 -8.82 1.26
C LYS A 20 18.47 -7.92 1.38
N GLU A 21 18.61 -6.90 0.54
CA GLU A 21 19.68 -5.89 0.67
C GLU A 21 19.53 -5.08 1.96
N ILE A 22 18.29 -4.68 2.31
CA ILE A 22 17.99 -4.02 3.59
C ILE A 22 18.38 -4.92 4.76
N ASP A 23 18.06 -6.22 4.70
CA ASP A 23 18.43 -7.19 5.74
C ASP A 23 19.96 -7.33 5.89
N ALA A 24 20.68 -7.43 4.77
CA ALA A 24 22.14 -7.52 4.78
C ALA A 24 22.80 -6.27 5.39
N MET A 25 22.17 -5.10 5.29
CA MET A 25 22.59 -3.86 5.94
C MET A 25 22.14 -3.73 7.40
N GLY A 26 21.49 -4.75 7.97
CA GLY A 26 21.00 -4.75 9.36
C GLY A 26 19.63 -4.10 9.54
N GLY A 27 18.86 -3.91 8.48
CA GLY A 27 17.51 -3.36 8.54
C GLY A 27 16.46 -4.37 9.00
N VAL A 28 15.35 -3.87 9.55
CA VAL A 28 14.32 -4.70 10.22
C VAL A 28 13.30 -5.36 9.28
N MET A 29 13.21 -4.95 8.01
CA MET A 29 12.09 -5.29 7.13
C MET A 29 11.95 -6.81 6.88
N ALA A 30 13.07 -7.50 6.67
CA ALA A 30 13.07 -8.94 6.43
C ALA A 30 12.67 -9.75 7.68
N SER A 31 13.24 -9.41 8.84
CA SER A 31 12.85 -10.00 10.13
C SER A 31 11.36 -9.76 10.45
N ALA A 32 10.85 -8.57 10.13
CA ALA A 32 9.44 -8.24 10.34
C ALA A 32 8.51 -9.08 9.47
N ILE A 33 8.83 -9.27 8.19
CA ILE A 33 8.03 -10.14 7.33
C ILE A 33 8.16 -11.61 7.75
N ASP A 34 9.33 -12.08 8.16
CA ASP A 34 9.49 -13.46 8.64
C ASP A 34 8.65 -13.74 9.90
N GLN A 35 8.50 -12.76 10.79
CA GLN A 35 7.71 -12.90 12.03
C GLN A 35 6.21 -12.66 11.85
N SER A 36 5.80 -12.13 10.70
CA SER A 36 4.40 -11.77 10.41
C SER A 36 3.84 -12.46 9.17
N GLY A 37 4.66 -13.23 8.46
CA GLY A 37 4.35 -13.75 7.15
C GLY A 37 3.42 -14.94 7.21
N ILE A 38 2.28 -14.82 6.52
CA ILE A 38 1.22 -15.83 6.48
C ILE A 38 1.19 -16.61 5.17
N GLN A 39 2.07 -16.27 4.22
CA GLN A 39 2.31 -17.04 3.00
C GLN A 39 3.66 -16.64 2.41
N PHE A 40 4.50 -17.58 1.95
CA PHE A 40 5.79 -17.28 1.31
C PHE A 40 5.95 -18.03 0.00
N ARG A 41 6.45 -17.35 -1.03
CA ARG A 41 6.67 -17.91 -2.36
C ARG A 41 7.92 -17.36 -3.04
N ILE A 42 8.53 -18.16 -3.91
CA ILE A 42 9.57 -17.75 -4.85
C ILE A 42 8.93 -17.52 -6.22
N LEU A 43 8.84 -16.25 -6.61
CA LEU A 43 8.42 -15.87 -7.96
C LEU A 43 9.52 -16.24 -8.97
N ASN A 44 9.11 -16.58 -10.19
CA ASN A 44 9.99 -17.04 -11.27
C ASN A 44 10.85 -18.27 -10.90
N SER A 45 10.34 -19.16 -10.04
CA SER A 45 11.06 -20.36 -9.57
C SER A 45 11.57 -21.26 -10.69
N GLY A 46 10.83 -21.38 -11.80
CA GLY A 46 11.22 -22.13 -13.01
C GLY A 46 12.20 -21.42 -13.95
N LYS A 47 12.66 -20.20 -13.61
CA LYS A 47 13.68 -19.46 -14.36
C LYS A 47 15.02 -19.45 -13.62
N GLY A 48 16.06 -18.93 -14.26
CA GLY A 48 17.41 -18.84 -13.68
C GLY A 48 17.43 -18.06 -12.35
N ALA A 49 18.40 -18.38 -11.48
CA ALA A 49 18.49 -17.83 -10.12
C ALA A 49 18.47 -16.30 -10.07
N ALA A 50 19.09 -15.63 -11.04
CA ALA A 50 19.18 -14.18 -11.13
C ALA A 50 17.83 -13.44 -11.23
N VAL A 51 16.76 -14.13 -11.64
CA VAL A 51 15.42 -13.53 -11.78
C VAL A 51 14.40 -14.04 -10.77
N LYS A 52 14.82 -14.92 -9.86
CA LYS A 52 13.98 -15.42 -8.76
C LYS A 52 13.80 -14.32 -7.74
N SER A 53 12.63 -14.23 -7.12
CA SER A 53 12.40 -13.23 -6.07
C SER A 53 11.39 -13.70 -5.04
N THR A 54 11.71 -13.52 -3.76
CA THR A 54 10.81 -13.88 -2.67
C THR A 54 9.67 -12.88 -2.55
N ARG A 55 8.47 -13.39 -2.30
CA ARG A 55 7.30 -12.61 -1.95
C ARG A 55 6.60 -13.28 -0.78
N ALA A 56 6.13 -12.48 0.19
CA ALA A 56 5.29 -12.98 1.26
C ALA A 56 4.05 -12.12 1.49
N GLN A 57 2.96 -12.78 1.85
CA GLN A 57 1.80 -12.12 2.45
C GLN A 57 2.09 -11.90 3.93
N ALA A 58 1.72 -10.73 4.44
CA ALA A 58 1.89 -10.35 5.83
C ALA A 58 0.54 -10.31 6.53
N ASP A 59 0.49 -10.80 7.77
CA ASP A 59 -0.51 -10.31 8.70
C ASP A 59 -0.17 -8.86 9.06
N LYS A 60 -1.00 -7.91 8.60
CA LYS A 60 -0.73 -6.49 8.78
C LYS A 60 -0.66 -6.08 10.25
N SER A 61 -1.41 -6.76 11.13
CA SER A 61 -1.40 -6.47 12.56
C SER A 61 -0.10 -6.96 13.19
N LEU A 62 0.32 -8.19 12.90
CA LEU A 62 1.59 -8.73 13.40
C LEU A 62 2.78 -7.94 12.88
N TYR A 63 2.80 -7.60 11.59
CA TYR A 63 3.88 -6.78 11.00
C TYR A 63 3.99 -5.43 11.72
N ARG A 64 2.85 -4.76 11.94
CA ARG A 64 2.81 -3.48 12.64
C ARG A 64 3.29 -3.60 14.08
N GLN A 65 2.85 -4.61 14.81
CA GLN A 65 3.26 -4.87 16.19
C GLN A 65 4.76 -5.14 16.29
N PHE A 66 5.30 -5.98 15.40
CA PHE A 66 6.72 -6.30 15.37
C PHE A 66 7.59 -5.07 15.11
N ILE A 67 7.25 -4.27 14.09
CA ILE A 67 7.99 -3.03 13.78
C ILE A 67 7.92 -2.05 14.95
N ARG A 68 6.73 -1.86 15.53
CA ARG A 68 6.55 -0.96 16.67
C ARG A 68 7.42 -1.40 17.85
N ARG A 69 7.33 -2.66 18.26
CA ARG A 69 8.12 -3.23 19.36
C ARG A 69 9.62 -3.09 19.10
N THR A 70 10.07 -3.37 17.87
CA THR A 70 11.50 -3.27 17.53
C THR A 70 12.02 -1.85 17.70
N LEU A 71 11.26 -0.85 17.26
CA LEU A 71 11.65 0.55 17.41
C LEU A 71 11.55 1.04 18.86
N GLU A 72 10.55 0.61 19.62
CA GLU A 72 10.40 0.96 21.05
C GLU A 72 11.53 0.39 21.92
N MET A 73 12.18 -0.69 21.50
CA MET A 73 13.30 -1.31 22.21
C MET A 73 14.68 -0.89 21.66
N GLN A 74 14.73 -0.03 20.65
CA GLN A 74 15.98 0.38 20.02
C GLN A 74 16.72 1.40 20.89
N ASP A 75 17.95 1.09 21.27
CA ASP A 75 18.80 2.01 22.00
C ASP A 75 19.01 3.32 21.22
N PHE A 76 19.02 4.43 21.95
CA PHE A 76 19.18 5.81 21.45
C PHE A 76 18.06 6.29 20.52
N LEU A 77 16.91 5.62 20.48
CA LEU A 77 15.72 6.06 19.74
C LEU A 77 14.61 6.49 20.70
N SER A 78 14.22 7.76 20.61
CA SER A 78 13.03 8.29 21.29
C SER A 78 11.87 8.44 20.32
N ILE A 79 10.70 7.93 20.68
CA ILE A 79 9.48 8.04 19.89
C ILE A 79 8.57 9.09 20.54
N LEU A 80 8.26 10.14 19.80
CA LEU A 80 7.32 11.18 20.21
C LEU A 80 6.16 11.24 19.20
N GLN A 81 4.93 11.18 19.71
CA GLN A 81 3.74 11.42 18.88
C GLN A 81 3.52 12.92 18.70
N GLY A 82 3.55 13.38 17.46
CA GLY A 82 3.25 14.77 17.09
C GLY A 82 3.36 14.96 15.58
N SER A 83 2.73 16.01 15.05
CA SER A 83 2.86 16.39 13.65
C SER A 83 3.90 17.51 13.51
N VAL A 84 4.93 17.26 12.72
CA VAL A 84 5.90 18.31 12.37
C VAL A 84 5.27 19.18 11.30
N GLU A 85 5.12 20.47 11.58
CA GLU A 85 4.47 21.43 10.69
C GLU A 85 5.40 22.54 10.17
N ASP A 86 6.60 22.68 10.76
CA ASP A 86 7.59 23.67 10.31
C ASP A 86 9.04 23.18 10.57
N LEU A 87 9.97 23.76 9.82
CA LEU A 87 11.41 23.52 9.91
C LEU A 87 12.13 24.76 10.42
N ILE A 88 13.08 24.55 11.35
CA ILE A 88 13.93 25.62 11.87
C ILE A 88 15.22 25.64 11.05
N ILE A 89 15.39 26.67 10.21
CA ILE A 89 16.53 26.82 9.30
C ILE A 89 17.25 28.13 9.61
N LYS A 90 18.58 28.09 9.74
CA LYS A 90 19.43 29.26 9.94
C LYS A 90 20.62 29.19 9.00
N ASN A 91 20.90 30.26 8.25
CA ASN A 91 22.01 30.34 7.29
C ASN A 91 22.06 29.12 6.33
N ASN A 92 20.91 28.78 5.75
CA ASN A 92 20.75 27.62 4.86
C ASN A 92 21.08 26.25 5.50
N LYS A 93 21.06 26.16 6.83
CA LYS A 93 21.31 24.93 7.59
C LYS A 93 20.11 24.59 8.47
N ILE A 94 19.65 23.34 8.39
CA ILE A 94 18.63 22.82 9.30
C ILE A 94 19.17 22.75 10.72
N ILE A 95 18.38 23.22 11.69
CA ILE A 95 18.72 23.16 13.12
C ILE A 95 17.61 22.55 13.98
N GLY A 96 16.48 22.17 13.39
CA GLY A 96 15.39 21.52 14.11
C GLY A 96 14.03 21.53 13.40
N VAL A 97 13.01 21.11 14.13
CA VAL A 97 11.61 21.02 13.69
C VAL A 97 10.66 21.64 14.73
N VAL A 98 9.45 21.99 14.30
CA VAL A 98 8.40 22.54 15.17
C VAL A 98 7.18 21.63 15.15
N ILE A 99 6.60 21.39 16.33
CA ILE A 99 5.36 20.65 16.54
C ILE A 99 4.35 21.59 17.22
N PRO A 100 3.61 22.41 16.46
CA PRO A 100 2.77 23.46 17.01
C PRO A 100 1.65 22.96 17.91
N GLN A 101 1.09 21.78 17.63
CA GLN A 101 -0.04 21.20 18.37
C GLN A 101 0.24 21.04 19.88
N ILE A 102 1.51 20.86 20.24
CA ILE A 102 1.98 20.75 21.62
C ILE A 102 2.97 21.87 22.00
N GLY A 103 3.18 22.86 21.13
CA GLY A 103 4.02 24.03 21.39
C GLY A 103 5.53 23.73 21.49
N ILE A 104 6.03 22.63 20.92
CA ILE A 104 7.42 22.18 21.09
C ILE A 104 8.28 22.52 19.87
N LYS A 105 9.54 22.90 20.13
CA LYS A 105 10.63 22.96 19.16
C LYS A 105 11.65 21.88 19.50
N ILE A 106 12.04 21.06 18.54
CA ILE A 106 13.05 20.02 18.71
C ILE A 106 14.27 20.39 17.88
N TYR A 107 15.41 20.58 18.54
CA TYR A 107 16.66 20.91 17.88
C TYR A 107 17.41 19.65 17.47
N SER A 108 17.95 19.65 16.26
CA SER A 108 18.74 18.53 15.73
C SER A 108 19.80 19.01 14.74
N LYS A 109 20.86 18.21 14.57
CA LYS A 109 21.90 18.48 13.56
C LYS A 109 21.44 18.09 12.15
N SER A 110 20.47 17.18 12.05
CA SER A 110 19.96 16.61 10.80
C SER A 110 18.49 16.23 10.98
N VAL A 111 17.73 16.26 9.89
CA VAL A 111 16.31 15.89 9.85
C VAL A 111 16.12 14.98 8.64
N ILE A 112 15.49 13.82 8.87
CA ILE A 112 15.08 12.90 7.80
C ILE A 112 13.57 13.00 7.66
N LEU A 113 13.09 13.41 6.47
CA LEU A 113 11.67 13.54 6.19
C LEU A 113 11.15 12.28 5.50
N THR A 114 10.26 11.56 6.17
CA THR A 114 9.59 10.34 5.64
C THR A 114 8.08 10.48 5.69
N ALA A 115 7.55 11.61 5.20
CA ALA A 115 6.14 11.97 5.34
C ALA A 115 5.18 11.09 4.50
N GLY A 116 5.71 10.24 3.61
CA GLY A 116 4.90 9.32 2.82
C GLY A 116 3.83 10.04 2.02
N THR A 117 2.57 9.59 2.15
CA THR A 117 1.41 10.16 1.45
C THR A 117 0.73 11.30 2.22
N PHE A 118 1.32 11.78 3.32
CA PHE A 118 0.69 12.76 4.22
C PHE A 118 0.97 14.22 3.83
N LEU A 119 2.00 14.53 3.03
CA LEU A 119 2.23 15.91 2.59
C LEU A 119 1.13 16.35 1.64
N ASN A 120 0.26 17.24 2.13
CA ASN A 120 -0.87 17.80 1.38
C ASN A 120 -1.71 16.71 0.67
N GLY A 121 -1.90 15.59 1.37
CA GLY A 121 -2.67 14.42 0.96
C GLY A 121 -4.15 14.74 0.77
N ARG A 122 -4.70 14.30 -0.38
CA ARG A 122 -6.12 14.36 -0.72
C ARG A 122 -6.62 13.01 -1.22
N ILE A 123 -7.69 12.51 -0.63
CA ILE A 123 -8.30 11.23 -0.96
C ILE A 123 -9.47 11.46 -1.91
N TYR A 124 -9.61 10.58 -2.91
CA TYR A 124 -10.63 10.64 -3.95
C TYR A 124 -11.39 9.31 -4.07
N ILE A 125 -12.73 9.38 -4.00
CA ILE A 125 -13.66 8.27 -4.22
C ILE A 125 -14.79 8.79 -5.12
N GLY A 126 -14.71 8.50 -6.42
CA GLY A 126 -15.52 9.20 -7.40
C GLY A 126 -15.28 10.72 -7.29
N MET A 127 -16.33 11.52 -7.50
CA MET A 127 -16.23 12.98 -7.40
C MET A 127 -16.02 13.51 -5.98
N ASN A 128 -16.25 12.67 -4.96
CA ASN A 128 -16.03 13.06 -3.57
C ASN A 128 -14.53 13.04 -3.26
N ASN A 129 -14.05 14.12 -2.63
CA ASN A 129 -12.68 14.20 -2.16
C ASN A 129 -12.59 14.91 -0.80
N PHE A 130 -11.60 14.53 -0.01
CA PHE A 130 -11.36 15.08 1.31
C PHE A 130 -9.87 15.03 1.67
N THR A 131 -9.47 15.89 2.60
CA THR A 131 -8.09 15.95 3.10
C THR A 131 -7.79 14.72 3.95
N GLY A 132 -6.59 14.18 3.79
CA GLY A 132 -6.08 13.08 4.62
C GLY A 132 -4.89 12.39 3.96
N GLY A 133 -3.89 11.97 4.75
CA GLY A 133 -2.75 11.22 4.21
C GLY A 133 -3.06 9.75 3.90
N ARG A 134 -4.11 9.21 4.51
CA ARG A 134 -4.60 7.84 4.32
C ARG A 134 -6.05 7.74 4.78
N ALA A 135 -6.83 6.83 4.21
CA ALA A 135 -8.21 6.62 4.65
C ALA A 135 -8.27 6.29 6.16
N GLY A 136 -9.14 7.01 6.87
CA GLY A 136 -9.29 6.93 8.32
C GLY A 136 -8.40 7.90 9.11
N ASP A 137 -7.37 8.50 8.49
CA ASP A 137 -6.58 9.57 9.09
C ASP A 137 -7.11 10.92 8.58
N LEU A 138 -7.65 11.73 9.48
CA LEU A 138 -8.24 13.04 9.15
C LEU A 138 -7.18 14.11 8.83
N GLU A 139 -5.93 13.87 9.26
CA GLU A 139 -4.86 14.86 9.15
C GLU A 139 -3.98 14.65 7.90
N SER A 140 -3.52 15.77 7.38
CA SER A 140 -2.58 15.91 6.28
C SER A 140 -1.62 17.04 6.65
N SER A 141 -0.32 16.84 6.43
CA SER A 141 0.73 17.79 6.83
C SER A 141 0.84 18.93 5.83
N VAL A 142 -0.21 19.77 5.77
CA VAL A 142 -0.34 20.88 4.83
C VAL A 142 0.65 22.00 5.13
N LEU A 143 0.82 22.36 6.41
CA LEU A 143 1.72 23.45 6.80
C LEU A 143 3.18 23.08 6.51
N LEU A 144 3.57 21.82 6.79
CA LEU A 144 4.89 21.33 6.42
C LEU A 144 5.11 21.38 4.90
N SER A 145 4.12 20.98 4.09
CA SER A 145 4.25 21.08 2.63
C SER A 145 4.46 22.53 2.17
N ASN A 146 3.64 23.46 2.68
CA ASN A 146 3.78 24.88 2.40
C ASN A 146 5.15 25.42 2.79
N LYS A 147 5.69 24.99 3.95
CA LYS A 147 7.06 25.34 4.35
C LYS A 147 8.09 24.82 3.36
N LEU A 148 7.98 23.56 2.94
CA LEU A 148 8.91 22.98 1.98
C LEU A 148 8.85 23.66 0.61
N CYS A 149 7.69 24.17 0.18
CA CYS A 149 7.56 25.00 -1.03
C CYS A 149 8.35 26.31 -0.97
N THR A 150 8.63 26.84 0.22
CA THR A 150 9.49 28.03 0.38
C THR A 150 10.97 27.72 0.14
N LEU A 151 11.34 26.43 0.18
CA LEU A 151 12.64 25.98 -0.23
C LEU A 151 12.66 25.87 -1.75
N SER A 152 13.79 26.21 -2.38
CA SER A 152 14.01 26.10 -3.82
C SER A 152 14.15 24.64 -4.27
N LEU A 153 13.12 23.83 -4.03
CA LEU A 153 13.02 22.41 -4.34
C LEU A 153 11.93 22.19 -5.39
N HIS A 154 12.17 21.30 -6.34
CA HIS A 154 11.19 20.94 -7.35
C HIS A 154 10.13 20.02 -6.75
N MET A 155 8.99 20.61 -6.39
CA MET A 155 7.82 19.89 -5.91
C MET A 155 6.88 19.54 -7.06
N SER A 156 6.25 18.38 -6.98
CA SER A 156 5.19 17.94 -7.89
C SER A 156 4.18 17.07 -7.12
N ARG A 157 3.10 16.61 -7.77
CA ARG A 157 2.11 15.72 -7.14
C ARG A 157 2.13 14.33 -7.76
N LEU A 158 2.05 13.31 -6.91
CA LEU A 158 1.87 11.91 -7.31
C LEU A 158 0.50 11.42 -6.91
N LYS A 159 -0.02 10.49 -7.70
CA LYS A 159 -1.27 9.78 -7.41
C LYS A 159 -1.02 8.29 -7.27
N THR A 160 -1.52 7.68 -6.19
CA THR A 160 -1.59 6.22 -6.07
C THR A 160 -2.99 5.77 -5.72
N GLY A 161 -3.35 4.55 -6.10
CA GLY A 161 -4.67 3.95 -5.81
C GLY A 161 -4.56 2.71 -4.95
N THR A 162 -5.62 2.39 -4.22
CA THR A 162 -5.77 1.13 -3.49
C THR A 162 -7.08 0.44 -3.84
N SER A 163 -7.09 -0.88 -3.71
CA SER A 163 -8.29 -1.71 -3.90
C SER A 163 -9.28 -1.61 -2.75
N PRO A 164 -10.57 -1.91 -2.99
CA PRO A 164 -11.53 -2.15 -1.93
C PRO A 164 -11.14 -3.36 -1.08
N ARG A 165 -11.58 -3.36 0.18
CA ARG A 165 -11.48 -4.49 1.11
C ARG A 165 -12.86 -5.09 1.27
N ILE A 166 -12.96 -6.40 1.18
CA ILE A 166 -14.24 -7.11 1.28
C ILE A 166 -14.26 -8.07 2.46
N HIS A 167 -15.46 -8.43 2.92
CA HIS A 167 -15.64 -9.34 4.04
C HIS A 167 -15.50 -10.81 3.61
N SER A 168 -14.62 -11.57 4.24
CA SER A 168 -14.31 -12.95 3.87
C SER A 168 -15.52 -13.89 3.83
N ARG A 169 -16.49 -13.72 4.72
CA ARG A 169 -17.74 -14.54 4.75
C ARG A 169 -18.69 -14.27 3.59
N SER A 170 -18.48 -13.20 2.82
CA SER A 170 -19.32 -12.83 1.68
C SER A 170 -18.79 -13.37 0.34
N ILE A 171 -17.78 -14.23 0.40
CA ILE A 171 -17.04 -14.75 -0.76
C ILE A 171 -17.36 -16.23 -0.92
N ASN A 172 -17.67 -16.63 -2.15
CA ASN A 172 -17.71 -18.04 -2.51
C ASN A 172 -16.34 -18.48 -3.06
N PHE A 173 -15.59 -19.25 -2.27
CA PHE A 173 -14.27 -19.74 -2.64
C PHE A 173 -14.27 -21.03 -3.49
N SER A 174 -15.43 -21.70 -3.68
CA SER A 174 -15.50 -23.04 -4.28
C SER A 174 -14.84 -23.14 -5.65
N ASP A 175 -14.99 -22.09 -6.45
CA ASP A 175 -14.59 -22.07 -7.86
C ASP A 175 -13.28 -21.31 -8.10
N MET A 176 -12.61 -20.86 -7.03
CA MET A 176 -11.39 -20.08 -7.13
C MET A 176 -10.16 -20.98 -7.10
N SER A 177 -9.13 -20.62 -7.85
CA SER A 177 -7.85 -21.32 -7.75
C SER A 177 -7.15 -20.94 -6.44
N ILE A 178 -6.77 -21.95 -5.67
CA ILE A 178 -6.09 -21.75 -4.38
C ILE A 178 -4.58 -21.70 -4.61
N GLN A 179 -3.91 -20.74 -3.97
CA GLN A 179 -2.46 -20.59 -4.00
C GLN A 179 -1.89 -20.64 -2.59
N TYR A 180 -1.14 -21.71 -2.29
CA TYR A 180 -0.45 -21.92 -1.02
C TYR A 180 0.98 -21.36 -1.05
N SER A 181 1.63 -21.39 0.12
CA SER A 181 3.09 -21.19 0.21
C SER A 181 3.84 -22.27 -0.57
N ASP A 182 5.06 -21.96 -0.99
CA ASP A 182 5.96 -22.95 -1.55
C ASP A 182 6.48 -23.89 -0.44
N ASP A 183 6.89 -25.11 -0.81
CA ASP A 183 7.47 -26.11 0.08
C ASP A 183 8.85 -26.53 -0.46
N PRO A 184 9.96 -26.35 0.29
CA PRO A 184 10.04 -25.76 1.64
C PRO A 184 9.68 -24.27 1.67
N ILE A 185 9.14 -23.81 2.80
CA ILE A 185 8.70 -22.43 3.00
C ILE A 185 9.92 -21.49 2.92
N PRO A 186 9.93 -20.51 1.99
CA PRO A 186 11.00 -19.54 1.87
C PRO A 186 11.11 -18.59 3.06
N ILE A 187 12.31 -18.07 3.29
CA ILE A 187 12.62 -17.09 4.36
C ILE A 187 13.21 -15.82 3.73
N PHE A 188 12.87 -14.64 4.27
CA PHE A 188 13.45 -13.37 3.82
C PHE A 188 14.80 -13.08 4.44
N SER A 189 14.90 -13.10 5.77
CA SER A 189 16.12 -12.74 6.48
C SER A 189 17.20 -13.82 6.34
N PHE A 190 18.45 -13.41 6.18
CA PHE A 190 19.60 -14.30 6.13
C PHE A 190 19.87 -15.02 7.45
N ILE A 191 19.39 -14.45 8.57
CA ILE A 191 19.50 -15.05 9.91
C ILE A 191 18.15 -15.59 10.42
N GLY A 192 17.11 -15.54 9.59
CA GLY A 192 15.76 -15.99 9.93
C GLY A 192 15.61 -17.51 9.92
N SER A 193 14.45 -17.97 10.38
CA SER A 193 14.08 -19.40 10.35
C SER A 193 12.60 -19.55 10.02
N ALA A 194 12.25 -20.56 9.23
CA ALA A 194 10.86 -20.88 8.91
C ALA A 194 10.00 -21.18 10.16
N LYS A 195 10.63 -21.55 11.28
CA LYS A 195 9.96 -21.73 12.58
C LYS A 195 9.39 -20.43 13.18
N GLN A 196 9.88 -19.28 12.72
CA GLN A 196 9.40 -17.97 13.16
C GLN A 196 8.10 -17.57 12.46
N HIS A 197 7.77 -18.21 11.33
CA HIS A 197 6.60 -17.85 10.55
C HIS A 197 5.30 -18.21 11.28
N PRO A 198 4.31 -17.31 11.30
CA PRO A 198 2.96 -17.63 11.71
C PRO A 198 2.32 -18.74 10.87
N LYS A 199 1.09 -19.11 11.25
CA LYS A 199 0.27 -20.06 10.49
C LYS A 199 0.16 -19.62 9.02
N GLN A 200 0.52 -20.52 8.11
CA GLN A 200 0.43 -20.28 6.68
C GLN A 200 -1.02 -20.44 6.21
N ILE A 201 -1.52 -19.50 5.41
CA ILE A 201 -2.85 -19.53 4.79
C ILE A 201 -2.77 -19.20 3.29
N PRO A 202 -3.67 -19.77 2.47
CA PRO A 202 -3.64 -19.54 1.03
C PRO A 202 -4.18 -18.17 0.63
N CYS A 203 -3.82 -17.75 -0.58
CA CYS A 203 -4.53 -16.75 -1.35
C CYS A 203 -5.43 -17.44 -2.36
N TYR A 204 -6.41 -16.70 -2.88
CA TYR A 204 -7.32 -17.21 -3.90
C TYR A 204 -7.20 -16.35 -5.16
N ILE A 205 -7.47 -16.97 -6.30
CA ILE A 205 -7.34 -16.33 -7.60
C ILE A 205 -8.67 -16.43 -8.34
N THR A 206 -9.13 -15.28 -8.83
CA THR A 206 -10.27 -15.14 -9.73
C THR A 206 -9.91 -14.15 -10.84
N HIS A 207 -10.85 -13.86 -11.73
CA HIS A 207 -10.64 -12.98 -12.87
C HIS A 207 -11.81 -12.02 -13.07
N THR A 208 -11.53 -10.82 -13.58
CA THR A 208 -12.58 -9.98 -14.20
C THR A 208 -13.13 -10.66 -15.44
N ASN A 209 -14.27 -10.19 -15.93
CA ASN A 209 -14.89 -10.66 -17.16
C ASN A 209 -15.40 -9.46 -18.01
N SER A 210 -16.04 -9.76 -19.14
CA SER A 210 -16.61 -8.75 -20.04
C SER A 210 -17.61 -7.84 -19.33
N LYS A 211 -18.51 -8.41 -18.50
CA LYS A 211 -19.47 -7.64 -17.70
C LYS A 211 -18.76 -6.63 -16.78
N THR A 212 -17.68 -7.05 -16.10
CA THR A 212 -16.85 -6.15 -15.29
C THR A 212 -16.31 -5.00 -16.13
N HIS A 213 -15.82 -5.28 -17.33
CA HIS A 213 -15.23 -4.27 -18.21
C HIS A 213 -16.29 -3.29 -18.74
N ASP A 214 -17.49 -3.76 -19.06
CA ASP A 214 -18.58 -2.93 -19.54
C ASP A 214 -19.09 -1.97 -18.46
N ILE A 215 -19.17 -2.42 -17.20
CA ILE A 215 -19.47 -1.56 -16.04
C ILE A 215 -18.41 -0.45 -15.91
N ILE A 216 -17.13 -0.80 -16.02
CA ILE A 216 -16.02 0.16 -15.95
C ILE A 216 -16.10 1.18 -17.08
N ARG A 217 -16.23 0.73 -18.34
CA ARG A 217 -16.29 1.59 -19.53
C ARG A 217 -17.43 2.60 -19.45
N SER A 218 -18.61 2.12 -19.03
CA SER A 218 -19.81 2.96 -18.89
C SER A 218 -19.67 4.03 -17.81
N ASN A 219 -18.76 3.86 -16.85
CA ASN A 219 -18.57 4.76 -15.71
C ASN A 219 -17.22 5.49 -15.71
N LEU A 220 -16.41 5.43 -16.79
CA LEU A 220 -15.09 6.09 -16.84
C LEU A 220 -15.15 7.59 -16.55
N HIS A 221 -16.19 8.28 -17.04
CA HIS A 221 -16.43 9.71 -16.81
C HIS A 221 -16.59 10.07 -15.32
N LYS A 222 -16.92 9.09 -14.45
CA LYS A 222 -17.04 9.27 -13.00
C LYS A 222 -15.72 9.07 -12.25
N SER A 223 -14.64 8.69 -12.94
CA SER A 223 -13.32 8.52 -12.33
C SER A 223 -12.59 9.87 -12.29
N PRO A 224 -12.09 10.29 -11.11
CA PRO A 224 -11.31 11.53 -10.94
C PRO A 224 -10.09 11.66 -11.84
N MET A 225 -9.54 10.53 -12.29
CA MET A 225 -8.43 10.54 -13.26
C MET A 225 -8.86 11.06 -14.63
N TYR A 226 -10.04 10.65 -15.08
CA TYR A 226 -10.51 10.96 -16.42
C TYR A 226 -11.30 12.28 -16.46
N SER A 227 -11.82 12.74 -15.32
CA SER A 227 -12.47 14.05 -15.20
C SER A 227 -11.51 15.22 -14.96
N GLY A 228 -10.20 14.96 -14.81
CA GLY A 228 -9.19 16.00 -14.56
C GLY A 228 -9.17 16.55 -13.13
N LEU A 229 -9.87 15.91 -12.18
CA LEU A 229 -9.86 16.31 -10.77
C LEU A 229 -8.54 15.99 -10.04
N ILE A 230 -7.75 15.07 -10.60
CA ILE A 230 -6.44 14.68 -10.08
C ILE A 230 -5.39 15.31 -10.98
N ALA A 231 -4.54 16.17 -10.40
CA ALA A 231 -3.41 16.79 -11.07
C ALA A 231 -2.15 15.91 -11.07
N GLY A 232 -2.07 14.99 -10.10
CA GLY A 232 -0.91 14.15 -9.85
C GLY A 232 -0.72 13.06 -10.90
N VAL A 233 0.55 12.84 -11.24
CA VAL A 233 0.92 11.81 -12.22
C VAL A 233 0.84 10.42 -11.56
N ALA A 234 0.20 9.47 -12.23
CA ALA A 234 0.15 8.09 -11.76
C ALA A 234 1.47 7.35 -12.11
N PRO A 235 1.98 6.45 -11.23
CA PRO A 235 3.09 5.57 -11.57
C PRO A 235 2.79 4.73 -12.82
N ARG A 236 3.73 4.70 -13.78
CA ARG A 236 3.54 4.00 -15.07
C ARG A 236 3.22 2.51 -14.92
N TYR A 237 3.71 1.86 -13.85
CA TYR A 237 3.71 0.41 -13.69
C TYR A 237 2.64 -0.14 -12.73
N CYS A 238 1.79 0.71 -12.15
CA CYS A 238 0.70 0.28 -11.26
C CYS A 238 -0.62 0.96 -11.63
N PRO A 239 -1.16 0.70 -12.84
CA PRO A 239 -2.41 1.31 -13.29
C PRO A 239 -3.60 0.81 -12.45
N SER A 240 -4.59 1.69 -12.24
CA SER A 240 -5.89 1.30 -11.70
C SER A 240 -6.65 0.39 -12.67
N ILE A 241 -7.67 -0.32 -12.21
CA ILE A 241 -8.45 -1.21 -13.07
C ILE A 241 -9.12 -0.47 -14.22
N GLU A 242 -9.62 0.75 -13.96
CA GLU A 242 -10.17 1.62 -15.01
C GLU A 242 -9.12 2.09 -16.04
N ASP A 243 -7.83 2.10 -15.69
CA ASP A 243 -6.75 2.40 -16.63
C ASP A 243 -6.28 1.14 -17.36
N LYS A 244 -6.25 -0.02 -16.68
CA LYS A 244 -5.93 -1.32 -17.29
C LYS A 244 -6.93 -1.70 -18.38
N VAL A 245 -8.23 -1.56 -18.13
CA VAL A 245 -9.29 -1.91 -19.08
C VAL A 245 -9.24 -1.01 -20.33
N THR A 246 -8.88 0.27 -20.17
CA THR A 246 -8.75 1.21 -21.29
C THR A 246 -7.47 0.96 -22.09
N ARG A 247 -6.32 0.76 -21.44
CA ARG A 247 -5.02 0.57 -22.11
C ARG A 247 -4.85 -0.81 -22.73
N PHE A 248 -5.46 -1.82 -22.15
CA PHE A 248 -5.36 -3.22 -22.59
C PHE A 248 -6.73 -3.74 -22.99
N SER A 249 -7.42 -3.00 -23.87
CA SER A 249 -8.78 -3.28 -24.36
C SER A 249 -8.96 -4.69 -24.92
N ASP A 250 -7.90 -5.27 -25.48
CA ASP A 250 -7.92 -6.56 -26.16
C ASP A 250 -7.93 -7.75 -25.17
N ARG A 251 -7.67 -7.49 -23.87
CA ARG A 251 -7.71 -8.51 -22.83
C ARG A 251 -9.15 -8.73 -22.39
N SER A 252 -9.66 -9.95 -22.56
CA SER A 252 -11.00 -10.33 -22.10
C SER A 252 -11.12 -10.49 -20.58
N ALA A 253 -10.00 -10.60 -19.87
CA ALA A 253 -9.95 -10.80 -18.44
C ALA A 253 -8.64 -10.28 -17.82
N HIS A 254 -8.71 -9.86 -16.55
CA HIS A 254 -7.57 -9.52 -15.71
C HIS A 254 -7.61 -10.36 -14.44
N GLN A 255 -6.48 -10.95 -14.07
CA GLN A 255 -6.35 -11.76 -12.87
C GLN A 255 -6.43 -10.90 -11.60
N ILE A 256 -7.12 -11.43 -10.59
CA ILE A 256 -7.31 -10.82 -9.28
C ILE A 256 -6.84 -11.81 -8.23
N PHE A 257 -6.03 -11.34 -7.29
CA PHE A 257 -5.69 -12.09 -6.08
C PHE A 257 -6.54 -11.61 -4.92
N LEU A 258 -7.18 -12.55 -4.24
CA LEU A 258 -7.82 -12.35 -2.95
C LEU A 258 -6.79 -12.66 -1.87
N GLU A 259 -6.30 -11.62 -1.22
CA GLU A 259 -5.20 -11.69 -0.26
C GLU A 259 -5.75 -11.40 1.15
N PRO A 260 -5.70 -12.38 2.07
CA PRO A 260 -6.07 -12.12 3.47
C PRO A 260 -5.21 -11.02 4.08
N GLU A 261 -5.80 -10.06 4.80
CA GLU A 261 -5.02 -9.00 5.46
C GLU A 261 -4.40 -9.46 6.81
N GLY A 262 -4.79 -10.64 7.32
CA GLY A 262 -4.24 -11.24 8.54
C GLY A 262 -5.02 -12.48 9.01
N LEU A 263 -4.53 -13.11 10.09
CA LEU A 263 -5.09 -14.33 10.67
C LEU A 263 -6.35 -14.09 11.49
N HIS A 264 -6.48 -12.88 12.05
CA HIS A 264 -7.53 -12.50 13.00
C HIS A 264 -8.44 -11.40 12.46
N THR A 265 -8.56 -11.28 11.13
CA THR A 265 -9.45 -10.33 10.45
C THR A 265 -10.25 -11.03 9.36
N SER A 266 -11.45 -10.52 9.08
CA SER A 266 -12.24 -10.93 7.92
C SER A 266 -11.98 -10.07 6.69
N GLU A 267 -11.08 -9.09 6.76
CA GLU A 267 -10.72 -8.25 5.61
C GLU A 267 -9.90 -9.04 4.58
N ILE A 268 -10.40 -9.07 3.34
CA ILE A 268 -9.69 -9.57 2.15
C ILE A 268 -9.36 -8.38 1.24
N TYR A 269 -8.09 -8.26 0.86
CA TYR A 269 -7.60 -7.29 -0.11
C TYR A 269 -7.73 -7.83 -1.54
N LEU A 270 -8.36 -7.07 -2.43
CA LEU A 270 -8.55 -7.45 -3.83
C LEU A 270 -7.42 -6.91 -4.72
N ASN A 271 -6.27 -7.57 -4.70
CA ASN A 271 -5.12 -7.16 -5.48
C ASN A 271 -5.39 -7.34 -6.99
N GLY A 272 -5.21 -6.25 -7.74
CA GLY A 272 -5.47 -6.20 -9.18
C GLY A 272 -6.54 -5.19 -9.57
N ILE A 273 -7.44 -4.83 -8.64
CA ILE A 273 -8.57 -3.92 -8.88
C ILE A 273 -8.51 -2.60 -8.09
N SER A 274 -7.31 -2.00 -7.98
CA SER A 274 -7.20 -0.65 -7.43
C SER A 274 -8.04 0.32 -8.26
N THR A 275 -8.79 1.21 -7.60
CA THR A 275 -9.73 2.08 -8.30
C THR A 275 -10.00 3.37 -7.54
N SER A 276 -10.45 4.37 -8.25
CA SER A 276 -10.96 5.65 -7.72
C SER A 276 -12.41 5.93 -8.11
N LEU A 277 -13.13 4.94 -8.62
CA LEU A 277 -14.54 5.07 -9.01
C LEU A 277 -15.45 5.30 -7.77
N PRO A 278 -16.68 5.82 -7.96
CA PRO A 278 -17.69 5.93 -6.92
C PRO A 278 -18.01 4.57 -6.25
N PHE A 279 -18.45 4.59 -4.99
CA PHE A 279 -18.68 3.37 -4.21
C PHE A 279 -19.72 2.42 -4.82
N ASP A 280 -20.83 2.96 -5.32
CA ASP A 280 -21.88 2.24 -6.05
C ASP A 280 -21.29 1.47 -7.24
N VAL A 281 -20.47 2.13 -8.05
CA VAL A 281 -19.78 1.50 -9.19
C VAL A 281 -18.77 0.46 -8.73
N GLN A 282 -18.03 0.72 -7.64
CA GLN A 282 -17.11 -0.28 -7.09
C GLN A 282 -17.85 -1.55 -6.65
N LEU A 283 -19.04 -1.41 -6.05
CA LEU A 283 -19.86 -2.54 -5.65
C LEU A 283 -20.30 -3.36 -6.86
N GLU A 284 -20.78 -2.71 -7.92
CA GLU A 284 -21.14 -3.37 -9.19
C GLU A 284 -19.95 -4.12 -9.81
N ILE A 285 -18.77 -3.48 -9.83
CA ILE A 285 -17.52 -4.10 -10.32
C ILE A 285 -17.20 -5.35 -9.51
N VAL A 286 -17.17 -5.24 -8.19
CA VAL A 286 -16.83 -6.36 -7.30
C VAL A 286 -17.84 -7.50 -7.47
N GLN A 287 -19.14 -7.21 -7.47
CA GLN A 287 -20.19 -8.22 -7.59
C GLN A 287 -20.34 -8.82 -8.99
N SER A 288 -19.71 -8.22 -10.01
CA SER A 288 -19.63 -8.82 -11.35
C SER A 288 -18.59 -9.94 -11.46
N ILE A 289 -17.66 -10.04 -10.50
CA ILE A 289 -16.55 -11.01 -10.52
C ILE A 289 -17.02 -12.35 -9.95
N ARG A 290 -16.61 -13.44 -10.60
CA ARG A 290 -16.99 -14.80 -10.20
C ARG A 290 -16.53 -15.10 -8.77
N GLY A 291 -17.47 -15.59 -7.94
CA GLY A 291 -17.28 -15.90 -6.53
C GLY A 291 -17.45 -14.69 -5.59
N LEU A 292 -17.68 -13.50 -6.15
CA LEU A 292 -17.87 -12.24 -5.41
C LEU A 292 -19.28 -11.67 -5.59
N GLU A 293 -20.23 -12.44 -6.10
CA GLU A 293 -21.60 -12.01 -6.46
C GLU A 293 -22.35 -11.38 -5.28
N HIS A 294 -22.03 -11.81 -4.06
CA HIS A 294 -22.62 -11.30 -2.81
C HIS A 294 -21.60 -10.57 -1.92
N ALA A 295 -20.44 -10.20 -2.49
CA ALA A 295 -19.37 -9.60 -1.71
C ALA A 295 -19.80 -8.29 -1.07
N GLN A 296 -19.43 -8.12 0.20
CA GLN A 296 -19.67 -6.92 1.00
C GLN A 296 -18.37 -6.12 1.11
N ILE A 297 -18.37 -4.89 0.61
CA ILE A 297 -17.25 -3.97 0.73
C ILE A 297 -17.21 -3.40 2.15
N LEU A 298 -16.12 -3.66 2.87
CA LEU A 298 -15.84 -3.10 4.20
C LEU A 298 -15.14 -1.75 4.10
N ARG A 299 -14.27 -1.57 3.10
CA ARG A 299 -13.59 -0.30 2.81
C ARG A 299 -13.57 -0.05 1.32
N PRO A 300 -13.97 1.13 0.84
CA PRO A 300 -13.87 1.47 -0.58
C PRO A 300 -12.41 1.50 -1.03
N GLY A 301 -12.19 1.18 -2.30
CA GLY A 301 -11.01 1.60 -3.03
C GLY A 301 -11.01 3.12 -3.17
N TYR A 302 -9.83 3.71 -3.19
CA TYR A 302 -9.67 5.15 -3.33
C TYR A 302 -8.33 5.48 -3.97
N ALA A 303 -8.24 6.71 -4.48
CA ALA A 303 -6.96 7.31 -4.84
C ALA A 303 -6.50 8.30 -3.78
N ILE A 304 -5.19 8.36 -3.55
CA ILE A 304 -4.54 9.39 -2.75
C ILE A 304 -3.61 10.17 -3.65
N GLU A 305 -3.73 11.49 -3.61
CA GLU A 305 -2.82 12.43 -4.24
C GLU A 305 -2.05 13.19 -3.18
N TYR A 306 -0.74 13.34 -3.34
CA TYR A 306 0.13 13.93 -2.33
C TYR A 306 1.34 14.62 -2.98
N ASP A 307 1.92 15.58 -2.26
CA ASP A 307 3.10 16.29 -2.70
C ASP A 307 4.35 15.39 -2.58
N PHE A 308 5.22 15.44 -3.58
CA PHE A 308 6.52 14.79 -3.58
C PHE A 308 7.60 15.73 -4.15
N PHE A 309 8.84 15.47 -3.77
CA PHE A 309 10.01 16.21 -4.27
C PHE A 309 10.75 15.32 -5.26
N ASN A 310 11.11 15.88 -6.42
CA ASN A 310 11.87 15.14 -7.42
C ASN A 310 13.27 14.79 -6.85
N PRO A 311 13.65 13.50 -6.78
CA PRO A 311 14.94 13.07 -6.25
C PRO A 311 16.15 13.59 -7.02
#